data_AF-A0AAE3NQR6-F1
#
_entry.id   AF-A0AAE3NQR6-F1
#
_cell.length_a   1.000
_cell.length_b   1.000
_cell.length_c   1.000
_cell.angle_alpha   90.00
_cell.angle_beta   90.00
_cell.angle_gamma   90.00
#
_symmetry.space_group_name_H-M   'P 1'
#
loop_
_entity.id
_entity.type
_entity.pdbx_description
1 polymer ?
#
loop_
_entity_poly.entity_id
_entity_poly.type
_entity_poly.pdbx_seq_one_letter_code
_entity_poly.pdbx_strand_id
1 'polypeptide(L)'
;MLGLVKLIIFGFVILTVIYVLVWLYSRSVRRERLEDQWDADNPEGGDPQAKETYVEDGMKDYHASIRPKLILLVYVIPVVLIVAVMIVINWS
;
A
#
# COMPACT_ATOMS: atom_id res chain seq x y z
N MET A 1 -10.49 23.93 -21.79
CA MET A 1 -11.42 23.29 -20.83
C MET A 1 -11.31 21.76 -20.81
N LEU A 2 -11.52 21.02 -21.92
CA LEU A 2 -11.57 19.53 -21.90
C LEU A 2 -10.22 18.78 -21.85
N GLY A 3 -9.11 19.40 -22.26
CA GLY A 3 -7.80 18.74 -22.30
C GLY A 3 -7.15 18.54 -20.92
N LEU A 4 -7.30 19.52 -20.02
CA LEU A 4 -6.72 19.50 -18.68
C LEU A 4 -7.41 18.47 -17.79
N VAL A 5 -8.74 18.33 -17.91
CA VAL A 5 -9.54 17.31 -17.21
C VAL A 5 -9.10 15.90 -17.59
N LYS A 6 -8.85 15.63 -18.88
CA LYS A 6 -8.37 14.31 -19.34
C LYS A 6 -6.99 13.95 -18.77
N LEU A 7 -6.09 14.92 -18.68
CA LEU A 7 -4.74 14.74 -18.11
C LEU A 7 -4.80 14.42 -16.61
N ILE A 8 -5.67 15.12 -15.86
CA ILE A 8 -5.92 14.84 -14.45
C ILE A 8 -6.45 13.43 -14.26
N ILE A 9 -7.47 13.02 -15.03
CA ILE A 9 -8.06 11.68 -14.93
C ILE A 9 -7.02 10.60 -15.23
N PHE A 10 -6.24 10.76 -16.32
CA PHE A 10 -5.22 9.78 -16.70
C PHE A 10 -4.10 9.68 -15.65
N GLY A 11 -3.62 10.81 -15.13
CA GLY A 11 -2.63 10.84 -14.06
C GLY A 11 -3.13 10.13 -12.80
N PHE A 12 -4.40 10.34 -12.45
CA PHE A 12 -5.04 9.70 -11.30
C PHE A 12 -5.12 8.18 -11.47
N VAL A 13 -5.49 7.70 -12.66
CA VAL A 13 -5.54 6.26 -12.96
C VAL A 13 -4.16 5.62 -12.86
N ILE A 14 -3.12 6.23 -13.44
CA ILE A 14 -1.74 5.70 -13.38
C ILE A 14 -1.24 5.64 -11.93
N LEU A 15 -1.45 6.70 -11.16
CA LEU A 15 -1.08 6.74 -9.74
C LEU A 15 -1.82 5.68 -8.92
N THR A 16 -3.11 5.44 -9.23
CA THR A 16 -3.90 4.38 -8.60
C THR A 16 -3.35 2.99 -8.90
N VAL A 17 -2.91 2.74 -10.14
CA VAL A 17 -2.29 1.46 -10.51
C VAL A 17 -0.97 1.27 -9.77
N ILE A 18 -0.09 2.28 -9.76
CA ILE A 18 1.20 2.22 -9.05
C ILE A 18 0.97 1.99 -7.55
N TYR A 19 -0.03 2.64 -6.97
CA TYR A 19 -0.46 2.44 -5.59
C TYR A 19 -0.84 0.98 -5.31
N VAL A 20 -1.71 0.38 -6.13
CA VAL A 20 -2.16 -1.01 -5.95
C VAL A 20 -0.98 -1.96 -6.04
N LEU A 21 -0.04 -1.72 -6.97
CA LEU A 21 1.16 -2.54 -7.13
C LEU A 21 2.05 -2.48 -5.89
N VAL A 22 2.32 -1.27 -5.36
CA VAL A 22 3.15 -1.11 -4.16
C VAL A 22 2.48 -1.69 -2.92
N TRP A 23 1.16 -1.55 -2.79
CA TRP A 23 0.40 -2.15 -1.69
C TRP A 23 0.45 -3.68 -1.72
N LEU A 24 0.23 -4.28 -2.90
CA LEU A 24 0.32 -5.73 -3.09
C LEU A 24 1.75 -6.23 -2.84
N TYR A 25 2.76 -5.55 -3.38
CA TYR A 25 4.16 -5.90 -3.19
C TYR A 25 4.58 -5.82 -1.72
N SER A 26 4.19 -4.76 -1.02
CA SER A 26 4.49 -4.64 0.42
C SER A 26 3.83 -5.75 1.23
N ARG A 27 2.63 -6.20 0.84
CA ARG A 27 1.93 -7.30 1.52
C ARG A 27 2.61 -8.64 1.25
N SER A 28 3.01 -8.91 0.00
CA SER A 28 3.65 -10.17 -0.37
C SER A 28 5.03 -10.31 0.26
N VAL A 29 5.89 -9.28 0.13
CA VAL A 29 7.26 -9.31 0.64
C VAL A 29 7.28 -9.42 2.17
N ARG A 30 6.29 -8.84 2.86
CA ARG A 30 6.25 -8.93 4.33
C ARG A 30 5.89 -10.33 4.80
N ARG A 31 4.95 -10.98 4.12
CA ARG A 31 4.58 -12.37 4.39
C ARG A 31 5.76 -13.31 4.10
N GLU A 32 6.39 -13.14 2.94
CA GLU A 32 7.58 -13.90 2.53
C GLU A 32 8.70 -13.76 3.56
N ARG A 33 8.97 -12.55 4.05
CA ARG A 33 10.01 -12.33 5.06
C ARG A 33 9.70 -12.98 6.42
N LEU A 34 8.43 -13.16 6.78
CA LEU A 34 8.03 -13.87 7.99
C LEU A 34 8.16 -15.39 7.81
N GLU A 35 7.82 -15.88 6.62
CA GLU A 35 8.01 -17.29 6.23
C GLU A 35 9.51 -17.64 6.20
N ASP A 36 10.35 -16.79 5.60
CA ASP A 36 11.81 -16.93 5.58
C ASP A 36 12.41 -16.92 6.99
N GLN A 37 11.92 -16.03 7.87
CA GLN A 37 12.37 -15.99 9.27
C GLN A 37 12.00 -17.27 10.01
N TRP A 38 10.76 -17.74 9.85
CA TRP A 38 10.33 -18.99 10.45
C TRP A 38 11.16 -20.18 9.96
N ASP A 39 11.43 -20.25 8.66
CA ASP A 39 12.22 -21.33 8.07
C ASP A 39 13.70 -21.26 8.50
N ALA A 40 14.24 -20.06 8.70
CA ALA A 40 15.58 -19.86 9.25
C ALA A 40 15.68 -20.27 10.73
N ASP A 41 14.64 -19.99 11.53
CA ASP A 41 14.58 -20.35 12.95
C ASP A 41 14.19 -21.83 13.18
N ASN A 42 13.59 -22.49 12.18
CA ASN A 42 13.15 -23.89 12.23
C ASN A 42 13.74 -24.72 11.06
N PRO A 43 15.07 -24.92 10.99
CA PRO A 43 15.74 -25.57 9.87
C PRO A 43 15.38 -27.06 9.69
N GLU A 44 14.83 -27.71 10.72
CA GLU A 44 14.41 -29.12 10.66
C GLU A 44 12.99 -29.32 10.12
N GLY A 45 12.29 -28.23 9.74
CA GLY A 45 10.91 -28.26 9.31
C GLY A 45 9.96 -28.35 10.50
N GLY A 46 9.69 -27.19 11.10
CA GLY A 46 8.70 -27.05 12.18
C GLY A 46 7.27 -27.39 11.74
N ASP A 47 6.35 -27.46 12.70
CA ASP A 47 4.94 -27.74 12.42
C ASP A 47 4.33 -26.71 11.44
N PRO A 48 3.76 -27.15 10.30
CA PRO A 48 3.09 -26.27 9.35
C PRO A 48 1.99 -25.41 9.98
N GLN A 49 1.29 -25.94 10.99
CA GLN A 49 0.21 -25.23 11.67
C GLN A 49 0.75 -24.11 12.57
N ALA A 50 1.91 -24.32 13.19
CA ALA A 50 2.64 -23.31 13.95
C ALA A 50 3.22 -22.22 13.04
N LYS A 51 3.71 -22.58 11.84
CA LYS A 51 4.16 -21.61 10.81
C LYS A 51 3.04 -20.65 10.40
N GLU A 52 1.88 -21.18 10.05
CA GLU A 52 0.72 -20.36 9.63
C GLU A 52 0.30 -19.42 10.77
N THR A 53 0.25 -19.91 12.01
CA THR A 53 -0.09 -19.10 13.19
C THR A 53 0.92 -17.97 13.43
N TYR A 54 2.22 -18.26 13.32
CA TYR A 54 3.28 -17.25 13.47
C TYR A 54 3.21 -16.16 12.39
N VAL A 55 2.97 -16.56 11.14
CA VAL A 55 2.82 -15.62 10.03
C VAL A 55 1.55 -14.77 10.20
N GLU A 56 0.43 -15.37 10.61
CA GLU A 56 -0.83 -14.63 10.84
C GLU A 56 -0.71 -13.62 11.98
N ASP A 57 -0.14 -14.00 13.12
CA ASP A 57 0.01 -13.09 14.26
C ASP A 57 1.05 -11.99 13.99
N GLY A 58 2.16 -12.32 13.32
CA GLY A 58 3.12 -11.33 12.83
C GLY A 58 2.51 -10.34 11.82
N MET A 59 1.55 -10.80 11.02
CA MET A 59 0.78 -9.95 10.11
C MET A 59 -0.28 -9.10 10.84
N LYS A 60 -0.90 -9.58 11.93
CA LYS A 60 -1.86 -8.79 12.75
C LYS A 60 -1.18 -7.61 13.44
N ASP A 61 -0.02 -7.82 14.05
CA ASP A 61 0.77 -6.75 14.69
C ASP A 61 1.25 -5.72 13.66
N TYR A 62 1.52 -6.16 12.42
CA TYR A 62 1.86 -5.26 11.32
C TYR A 62 0.68 -4.39 10.87
N HIS A 63 -0.54 -4.95 10.85
CA HIS A 63 -1.77 -4.19 10.54
C HIS A 63 -2.14 -3.19 11.64
N ALA A 64 -1.76 -3.46 12.89
CA ALA A 64 -1.94 -2.54 14.01
C ALA A 64 -0.99 -1.31 13.97
N SER A 65 0.14 -1.43 13.26
CA SER A 65 1.09 -0.34 13.06
C SER A 65 0.59 0.72 12.08
N ILE A 66 1.09 1.95 12.19
CA ILE A 66 0.74 3.15 11.39
C ILE A 66 1.08 3.04 9.88
N ARG A 67 1.70 1.93 9.46
CA ARG A 67 2.20 1.68 8.09
C ARG A 67 1.10 1.67 7.00
N PRO A 68 -0.13 1.13 7.21
CA PRO A 68 -1.21 1.26 6.25
C PRO A 68 -1.81 2.69 6.22
N LYS A 69 -1.59 3.54 7.24
CA LYS A 69 -2.03 4.95 7.19
C LYS A 69 -1.14 5.82 6.30
N LEU A 70 0.15 5.49 6.15
CA LEU A 70 1.04 6.15 5.16
C LEU A 70 0.62 5.84 3.72
N ILE A 71 0.05 4.66 3.50
CA ILE A 71 -0.54 4.25 2.22
C ILE A 71 -1.79 5.09 1.91
N LEU A 72 -2.58 5.47 2.93
CA LEU A 72 -3.73 6.37 2.78
C LEU A 72 -3.35 7.75 2.21
N LEU A 73 -2.10 8.20 2.42
CA LEU A 73 -1.59 9.48 1.94
C LEU A 73 -1.66 9.59 0.40
N VAL A 74 -1.61 8.45 -0.29
CA VAL A 74 -1.75 8.36 -1.75
C VAL A 74 -3.18 8.70 -2.21
N TYR A 75 -4.20 8.61 -1.37
CA TYR A 75 -5.56 9.10 -1.67
C TYR A 75 -5.78 10.55 -1.22
N VAL A 76 -5.13 10.96 -0.13
CA VAL A 76 -5.25 12.33 0.41
C VAL A 76 -4.55 13.35 -0.49
N ILE A 77 -3.34 13.04 -0.97
CA ILE A 77 -2.56 13.96 -1.82
C ILE A 77 -3.29 14.31 -3.14
N PRO A 78 -3.85 13.36 -3.90
CA PRO A 78 -4.60 13.67 -5.11
C PRO A 78 -5.83 14.54 -4.87
N VAL A 79 -6.59 14.29 -3.80
CA VAL A 79 -7.77 15.10 -3.45
C VAL A 79 -7.34 16.52 -3.13
N VAL A 80 -6.29 16.69 -2.31
CA VAL A 80 -5.74 18.02 -1.98
C VAL A 80 -5.23 18.73 -3.23
N LEU A 81 -4.56 18.03 -4.15
CA LEU A 81 -4.08 18.60 -5.41
C LEU A 81 -5.22 19.03 -6.34
N ILE A 82 -6.28 18.23 -6.47
CA ILE A 82 -7.47 18.60 -7.25
C ILE A 82 -8.12 19.85 -6.68
N VAL A 83 -8.31 19.90 -5.35
CA VAL A 83 -8.88 21.07 -4.67
C VAL A 83 -7.99 22.31 -4.87
N ALA A 84 -6.68 22.17 -4.70
CA ALA A 84 -5.73 23.27 -4.89
C ALA A 84 -5.74 23.81 -6.33
N VAL A 85 -5.72 22.93 -7.33
CA VAL A 85 -5.80 23.31 -8.74
C VAL A 85 -7.13 24.00 -9.05
N MET A 86 -8.24 23.48 -8.51
CA MET A 86 -9.56 24.09 -8.69
C MET A 86 -9.59 25.51 -8.10
N ILE A 87 -9.03 25.72 -6.91
CA ILE A 87 -8.91 27.06 -6.31
C ILE A 87 -8.04 27.98 -7.18
N VAL A 88 -6.83 27.55 -7.56
CA VAL A 88 -5.89 28.39 -8.33
C VAL A 88 -6.45 28.80 -9.69
N ILE A 89 -7.15 27.89 -10.38
CA ILE A 89 -7.74 28.18 -11.69
C ILE A 89 -9.03 29.01 -11.56
N ASN A 90 -9.84 28.77 -10.52
CA ASN A 90 -11.13 29.45 -10.35
C ASN A 90 -11.02 30.83 -9.67
N TRP A 91 -9.91 31.11 -8.97
CA TRP A 91 -9.59 32.42 -8.42
C TRP A 91 -8.62 33.24 -9.29
N SER A 92 -8.25 32.73 -10.47
CA SER A 92 -7.64 33.50 -11.56
C SER A 92 -8.69 33.88 -12.59
#